data_AF-A0A3M1F3D2-F1
#
_entry.id   AF-A0A3M1F3D2-F1
#
_cell.length_a   1.000
_cell.length_b   1.000
_cell.length_c   1.000
_cell.angle_alpha   90.00
_cell.angle_beta   90.00
_cell.angle_gamma   90.00
#
_symmetry.space_group_name_H-M   'P 1'
#
loop_
_entity.id
_entity.type
_entity.pdbx_description
1 polymer ?
#
loop_
_entity_poly.entity_id
_entity_poly.type
_entity_poly.pdbx_seq_one_letter_code
_entity_poly.pdbx_strand_id
1 'polypeptide(L)'
;ARLQGRLGVDAELRPTSEDVQQAQPLLPEGPVTFSVQPGRGLRLEKDAVATPVLIVQEDGETSVAAALERRGQGWVWVLSERFLLTNRQLSDQKDAAHLVPALLRGVEPGGPAIFDTYHLYGPDPRSTASVRTLQDWLYRTPTGWATLFLLVLGGVYLLLQGRRLGPPLQVETARRRREASEFVVAMAGLQQRIHVRDSIARHHRQRLKQALGKPWRISPDLPDPEFLAALRSQDTTLRDERFQRIAQVLAGLSDPTDDRQLVELVASVDELLKG
;
A
#
# COMPACT_ATOMS: atom_id res chain seq x y z
N ALA A 1 6.80 27.98 -14.46
CA ALA A 1 7.79 29.04 -14.71
C ALA A 1 7.66 30.07 -13.60
N ARG A 2 8.66 30.13 -12.70
CA ARG A 2 8.58 30.76 -11.37
C ARG A 2 8.33 32.27 -11.47
N LEU A 3 7.42 32.80 -10.64
CA LEU A 3 7.20 34.25 -10.45
C LEU A 3 8.53 34.99 -10.25
N GLN A 4 9.47 34.40 -9.52
CA GLN A 4 10.85 34.90 -9.31
C GLN A 4 11.57 35.29 -10.61
N GLY A 5 11.59 34.42 -11.62
CA GLY A 5 12.26 34.69 -12.89
C GLY A 5 11.53 35.72 -13.76
N ARG A 6 10.27 36.07 -13.45
CA ARG A 6 9.54 37.17 -14.10
C ARG A 6 9.72 38.51 -13.38
N LEU A 7 10.17 38.49 -12.13
CA LEU A 7 10.48 39.65 -11.30
C LEU A 7 11.98 40.03 -11.38
N GLY A 8 12.77 39.28 -12.15
CA GLY A 8 14.23 39.46 -12.24
C GLY A 8 14.94 39.18 -10.93
N VAL A 9 14.37 38.29 -10.10
CA VAL A 9 14.98 37.92 -8.81
C VAL A 9 15.62 36.55 -8.97
N ASP A 10 16.95 36.51 -8.91
CA ASP A 10 17.67 35.25 -8.76
C ASP A 10 17.88 35.01 -7.26
N ALA A 11 17.32 33.89 -6.78
CA ALA A 11 17.56 33.44 -5.42
C ALA A 11 18.94 32.78 -5.39
N GLU A 12 20.00 33.58 -5.55
CA GLU A 12 21.36 33.13 -5.29
C GLU A 12 21.65 33.33 -3.81
N LEU A 13 21.82 32.21 -3.12
CA LEU A 13 21.58 32.16 -1.70
C LEU A 13 22.90 32.18 -0.92
N ARG A 14 23.19 33.30 -0.24
CA ARG A 14 24.39 33.46 0.59
C ARG A 14 24.05 33.53 2.08
N PRO A 15 24.76 32.78 2.96
CA PRO A 15 24.68 33.00 4.39
C PRO A 15 25.22 34.39 4.67
N THR A 16 24.48 35.18 5.44
CA THR A 16 24.83 36.58 5.64
C THR A 16 24.63 37.03 7.10
N SER A 17 25.07 38.24 7.46
CA SER A 17 24.99 38.82 8.81
C SER A 17 23.56 38.97 9.36
N GLU A 18 23.42 39.28 10.64
CA GLU A 18 22.14 39.41 11.35
C GLU A 18 21.44 40.76 11.13
N ASP A 19 22.15 41.76 10.62
CA ASP A 19 21.67 43.13 10.55
C ASP A 19 21.22 43.52 9.13
N VAL A 20 19.97 43.95 9.02
CA VAL A 20 19.36 44.44 7.77
C VAL A 20 19.17 45.94 7.84
N GLN A 21 19.54 46.65 6.79
CA GLN A 21 19.43 48.10 6.69
C GLN A 21 18.36 48.54 5.68
N GLN A 22 17.73 49.68 5.93
CA GLN A 22 16.82 50.32 4.98
C GLN A 22 17.60 50.95 3.81
N ALA A 23 17.48 50.38 2.62
CA ALA A 23 17.96 51.02 1.39
C ALA A 23 17.01 52.14 0.92
N GLN A 24 15.73 52.01 1.29
CA GLN A 24 14.68 52.99 1.07
C GLN A 24 13.90 53.18 2.38
N PRO A 25 13.41 54.39 2.69
CA PRO A 25 12.71 54.66 3.94
C PRO A 25 11.32 53.99 3.97
N LEU A 26 11.28 52.74 4.40
CA LEU A 26 10.07 51.94 4.68
C LEU A 26 9.35 52.50 5.92
N LEU A 27 10.14 52.77 6.95
CA LEU A 27 9.73 53.38 8.21
C LEU A 27 10.54 54.66 8.41
N PRO A 28 10.03 55.82 7.95
CA PRO A 28 10.77 57.09 8.03
C PRO A 28 11.16 57.49 9.46
N GLU A 29 10.34 57.10 10.45
CA GLU A 29 10.58 57.33 11.88
C GLU A 29 11.07 56.06 12.61
N GLY A 30 11.34 54.98 11.88
CA GLY A 30 11.76 53.70 12.44
C GLY A 30 13.28 53.54 12.57
N PRO A 31 13.74 52.42 13.13
CA PRO A 31 15.16 52.12 13.20
C PRO A 31 15.75 51.92 11.80
N VAL A 32 16.99 52.39 11.61
CA VAL A 32 17.71 52.28 10.32
C VAL A 32 18.16 50.84 10.05
N THR A 33 18.38 50.07 11.12
CA THR A 33 18.83 48.68 11.11
C THR A 33 17.86 47.81 11.88
N PHE A 34 17.60 46.60 11.40
CA PHE A 34 16.76 45.58 12.04
C PHE A 34 17.57 44.31 12.26
N SER A 35 17.46 43.73 13.44
CA SER A 35 18.00 42.40 13.69
C SER A 35 17.03 41.34 13.15
N VAL A 36 17.55 40.42 12.36
CA VAL A 36 16.78 39.33 11.77
C VAL A 36 17.49 38.00 11.96
N GLN A 37 16.73 36.92 11.74
CA GLN A 37 17.34 35.60 11.71
C GLN A 37 18.40 35.50 10.59
N PRO A 38 19.54 34.85 10.88
CA PRO A 38 20.49 34.47 9.85
C PRO A 38 19.77 33.67 8.76
N GLY A 39 20.01 34.03 7.52
CA GLY A 39 19.29 33.44 6.42
C GLY A 39 19.90 33.79 5.08
N ARG A 40 19.19 33.43 4.02
CA ARG A 40 19.66 33.59 2.66
C ARG A 40 19.16 34.93 2.11
N GLY A 41 20.07 35.73 1.55
CA GLY A 41 19.74 36.97 0.84
C GLY A 41 19.22 36.69 -0.58
N LEU A 42 18.53 37.67 -1.17
CA LEU A 42 18.12 37.70 -2.57
C LEU A 42 19.16 38.45 -3.40
N ARG A 43 19.35 38.05 -4.65
CA ARG A 43 20.09 38.80 -5.65
C ARG A 43 19.13 39.28 -6.73
N LEU A 44 19.13 40.57 -6.97
CA LEU A 44 18.38 41.14 -8.09
C LEU A 44 19.24 41.02 -9.35
N GLU A 45 18.67 40.52 -10.42
CA GLU A 45 19.27 40.58 -11.75
C GLU A 45 19.49 42.04 -12.15
N LYS A 46 20.46 42.29 -13.04
CA LYS A 46 20.82 43.64 -13.46
C LYS A 46 19.64 44.40 -14.09
N ASP A 47 18.71 43.67 -14.71
CA ASP A 47 17.52 44.20 -15.38
C ASP A 47 16.24 43.98 -14.56
N ALA A 48 16.36 43.67 -13.26
CA ALA A 48 15.22 43.48 -12.39
C ALA A 48 14.40 44.77 -12.25
N VAL A 49 13.07 44.63 -12.35
CA VAL A 49 12.13 45.74 -12.16
C VAL A 49 11.84 45.99 -10.67
N ALA A 50 12.14 45.01 -9.82
CA ALA A 50 11.96 45.13 -8.37
C ALA A 50 12.97 46.09 -7.74
N THR A 51 12.49 47.00 -6.89
CA THR A 51 13.31 47.96 -6.15
C THR A 51 13.74 47.36 -4.81
N PRO A 52 15.05 47.27 -4.49
CA PRO A 52 15.49 46.81 -3.19
C PRO A 52 15.10 47.83 -2.11
N VAL A 53 14.47 47.36 -1.04
CA VAL A 53 13.96 48.22 0.04
C VAL A 53 14.72 47.94 1.34
N LEU A 54 15.10 46.67 1.56
CA LEU A 54 15.94 46.23 2.66
C LEU A 54 17.17 45.51 2.10
N ILE A 55 18.35 45.86 2.60
CA ILE A 55 19.63 45.31 2.16
C ILE A 55 20.48 44.83 3.33
N VAL A 56 21.41 43.94 3.05
CA VAL A 56 22.46 43.48 3.96
C VAL A 56 23.80 43.74 3.30
N GLN A 57 24.73 44.36 4.02
CA GLN A 57 26.11 44.55 3.57
C GLN A 57 27.04 43.66 4.38
N GLU A 58 27.86 42.87 3.70
CA GLU A 58 28.83 41.98 4.33
C GLU A 58 30.02 41.76 3.41
N ASP A 59 31.24 41.84 3.97
CA ASP A 59 32.51 41.62 3.24
C ASP A 59 32.62 42.38 1.90
N GLY A 60 32.01 43.58 1.83
CA GLY A 60 32.01 44.42 0.63
C GLY A 60 30.96 44.05 -0.43
N GLU A 61 30.13 43.04 -0.16
CA GLU A 61 29.02 42.63 -1.02
C GLU A 61 27.67 43.06 -0.45
N THR A 62 26.71 43.38 -1.32
CA THR A 62 25.35 43.78 -0.94
C THR A 62 24.35 42.72 -1.39
N SER A 63 23.57 42.20 -0.44
CA SER A 63 22.45 41.29 -0.68
C SER A 63 21.12 41.98 -0.36
N VAL A 64 20.03 41.53 -0.98
CA VAL A 64 18.69 42.11 -0.77
C VAL A 64 17.88 41.24 0.18
N ALA A 65 17.33 41.84 1.24
CA ALA A 65 16.45 41.13 2.18
C ALA A 65 14.97 41.27 1.80
N ALA A 66 14.58 42.41 1.22
CA ALA A 66 13.25 42.63 0.68
C ALA A 66 13.29 43.54 -0.54
N ALA A 67 12.50 43.20 -1.56
CA ALA A 67 12.31 44.02 -2.75
C ALA A 67 10.82 44.28 -2.99
N LEU A 68 10.51 45.43 -3.58
CA LEU A 68 9.17 45.89 -3.89
C LEU A 68 9.03 46.10 -5.40
N GLU A 69 7.95 45.60 -5.96
CA GLU A 69 7.60 45.85 -7.34
C GLU A 69 6.14 46.28 -7.46
N ARG A 70 5.89 47.35 -8.23
CA ARG A 70 4.53 47.75 -8.58
C ARG A 70 4.05 46.93 -9.78
N ARG A 71 2.94 46.21 -9.62
CA ARG A 71 2.33 45.42 -10.71
C ARG A 71 0.86 45.79 -10.86
N GLY A 72 0.53 46.40 -12.00
CA GLY A 72 -0.82 46.90 -12.25
C GLY A 72 -1.21 47.95 -11.20
N GLN A 73 -2.31 47.68 -10.48
CA GLN A 73 -2.81 48.54 -9.40
C GLN A 73 -2.29 48.13 -8.01
N GLY A 74 -1.55 47.03 -7.90
CA GLY A 74 -1.09 46.47 -6.63
C GLY A 74 0.43 46.48 -6.47
N TRP A 75 0.85 45.93 -5.34
CA TRP A 75 2.24 45.79 -4.94
C TRP A 75 2.59 44.32 -4.76
N VAL A 76 3.78 43.95 -5.21
CA VAL A 76 4.36 42.63 -4.99
C VAL A 76 5.59 42.81 -4.12
N TRP A 77 5.56 42.21 -2.95
CA TRP A 77 6.71 42.13 -2.05
C TRP A 77 7.42 40.81 -2.26
N VAL A 78 8.72 40.86 -2.47
CA VAL A 78 9.59 39.70 -2.51
C VAL A 78 10.45 39.73 -1.26
N LEU A 79 10.24 38.76 -0.39
CA LEU A 79 10.93 38.64 0.89
C LEU A 79 11.91 37.47 0.83
N SER A 80 13.08 37.64 1.45
CA SER A 80 14.04 36.55 1.60
C SER A 80 13.67 35.63 2.77
N GLU A 81 14.37 34.50 2.92
CA GLU A 81 14.19 33.57 4.06
C GLU A 81 14.49 34.23 5.42
N ARG A 82 15.06 35.43 5.44
CA ARG A 82 15.33 36.22 6.65
C ARG A 82 14.07 36.85 7.23
N PHE A 83 13.07 37.10 6.40
CA PHE A 83 11.81 37.73 6.77
C PHE A 83 10.63 36.81 6.45
N LEU A 84 10.54 35.70 7.18
CA LEU A 84 9.36 34.84 7.10
C LEU A 84 8.27 35.41 8.01
N LEU A 85 7.11 35.66 7.44
CA LEU A 85 5.94 36.14 8.18
C LEU A 85 5.24 34.99 8.93
N THR A 86 6.01 34.18 9.65
CA THR A 86 5.50 33.09 10.48
C THR A 86 5.14 33.61 11.86
N ASN A 87 4.10 33.02 12.47
CA ASN A 87 3.68 33.38 13.83
C ASN A 87 4.84 33.30 14.84
N ARG A 88 5.73 32.31 14.68
CA ARG A 88 6.90 32.14 15.53
C ARG A 88 7.89 33.29 15.37
N GLN A 89 8.26 33.64 14.13
CA GLN A 89 9.21 34.73 13.90
C GLN A 89 8.64 36.08 14.33
N LEU A 90 7.36 36.35 14.08
CA LEU A 90 6.70 37.57 14.53
C LEU A 90 6.61 37.68 16.07
N SER A 91 6.54 36.54 16.78
CA SER A 91 6.56 36.50 18.24
C SER A 91 7.97 36.69 18.80
N ASP A 92 8.96 36.00 18.24
CA ASP A 92 10.32 35.93 18.77
C ASP A 92 11.18 37.15 18.34
N GLN A 93 10.91 37.75 17.17
CA GLN A 93 11.63 38.91 16.62
C GLN A 93 10.71 40.12 16.48
N LYS A 94 10.70 40.96 17.51
CA LYS A 94 9.88 42.18 17.55
C LYS A 94 10.23 43.15 16.41
N ASP A 95 11.51 43.24 16.05
CA ASP A 95 11.99 44.10 14.96
C ASP A 95 11.38 43.74 13.60
N ALA A 96 11.27 42.44 13.30
CA ALA A 96 10.62 41.97 12.08
C ALA A 96 9.10 42.24 12.08
N ALA A 97 8.45 42.18 13.25
CA ALA A 97 7.03 42.49 13.39
C ALA A 97 6.73 43.97 13.09
N HIS A 98 7.66 44.89 13.40
CA HIS A 98 7.50 46.32 13.09
C HIS A 98 7.47 46.64 11.59
N LEU A 99 7.97 45.74 10.74
CA LEU A 99 7.94 45.91 9.29
C LEU A 99 6.60 45.53 8.66
N VAL A 100 5.79 44.69 9.33
CA VAL A 100 4.51 44.20 8.78
C VAL A 100 3.55 45.33 8.41
N PRO A 101 3.32 46.36 9.24
CA PRO A 101 2.48 47.50 8.86
C PRO A 101 3.01 48.25 7.64
N ALA A 102 4.33 48.30 7.45
CA ALA A 102 4.95 48.96 6.31
C ALA A 102 4.75 48.15 5.01
N LEU A 103 4.81 46.82 5.09
CA LEU A 103 4.48 45.93 3.97
C LEU A 103 3.02 46.04 3.54
N LEU A 104 2.11 46.21 4.52
CA LEU A 104 0.66 46.29 4.29
C LEU A 104 0.14 47.71 4.02
N ARG A 105 0.99 48.74 4.06
CA ARG A 105 0.58 50.15 3.91
C ARG A 105 -0.19 50.44 2.62
N GLY A 106 0.07 49.67 1.57
CA GLY A 106 -0.61 49.78 0.27
C GLY A 106 -1.89 48.96 0.12
N VAL A 107 -2.34 48.27 1.17
CA VAL A 107 -3.54 47.42 1.16
C VAL A 107 -4.69 48.18 1.83
N GLU A 108 -5.79 48.38 1.12
CA GLU A 108 -6.99 49.01 1.67
C GLU A 108 -7.60 48.16 2.80
N PRO A 109 -8.32 48.77 3.77
CA PRO A 109 -9.04 48.01 4.78
C PRO A 109 -10.00 46.98 4.16
N GLY A 110 -9.79 45.70 4.46
CA GLY A 110 -10.55 44.58 3.86
C GLY A 110 -10.10 44.15 2.47
N GLY A 111 -9.04 44.76 1.93
CA GLY A 111 -8.43 44.38 0.66
C GLY A 111 -7.73 43.02 0.70
N PRO A 112 -7.59 42.35 -0.46
CA PRO A 112 -6.95 41.03 -0.52
C PRO A 112 -5.43 41.14 -0.33
N ALA A 113 -4.88 40.32 0.56
CA ALA A 113 -3.45 40.07 0.70
C ALA A 113 -3.18 38.59 0.45
N ILE A 114 -2.28 38.28 -0.49
CA ILE A 114 -1.94 36.91 -0.87
C ILE A 114 -0.49 36.67 -0.50
N PHE A 115 -0.24 35.56 0.21
CA PHE A 115 1.08 35.10 0.56
C PHE A 115 1.38 33.84 -0.25
N ASP A 116 2.48 33.86 -1.00
CA ASP A 116 3.01 32.70 -1.69
C ASP A 116 4.41 32.42 -1.14
N THR A 117 4.54 31.33 -0.39
CA THR A 117 5.81 30.88 0.16
C THR A 117 6.40 29.83 -0.76
N TYR A 118 7.52 30.18 -1.39
CA TYR A 118 8.30 29.21 -2.13
C TYR A 118 9.11 28.34 -1.16
N HIS A 119 8.55 27.19 -0.76
CA HIS A 119 9.30 26.16 -0.03
C HIS A 119 10.25 25.46 -1.01
N LEU A 120 11.55 25.81 -0.98
CA LEU A 120 12.57 24.92 -1.49
C LEU A 120 12.65 23.69 -0.57
N TYR A 121 11.80 22.70 -0.82
CA TYR A 121 12.15 21.33 -0.47
C TYR A 121 13.34 20.91 -1.34
N GLY A 122 14.55 21.14 -0.85
CA GLY A 122 15.83 20.70 -1.43
C GLY A 122 16.20 21.41 -2.74
N PRO A 123 17.32 22.13 -2.79
CA PRO A 123 18.58 21.44 -2.56
C PRO A 123 19.55 22.25 -1.66
N ASP A 124 20.43 21.51 -0.98
CA ASP A 124 21.56 22.04 -0.21
C ASP A 124 22.19 23.25 -0.95
N PRO A 125 22.49 24.39 -0.30
CA PRO A 125 23.27 25.48 -0.86
C PRO A 125 24.54 25.04 -1.61
N ARG A 126 25.04 23.83 -1.35
CA ARG A 126 26.16 23.21 -2.06
C ARG A 126 25.82 22.62 -3.44
N SER A 127 24.55 22.51 -3.81
CA SER A 127 24.08 21.84 -5.04
C SER A 127 24.06 22.72 -6.29
N THR A 128 24.13 24.05 -6.14
CA THR A 128 24.23 25.01 -7.26
C THR A 128 25.68 25.22 -7.73
N ALA A 129 26.67 24.65 -7.03
CA ALA A 129 28.01 24.53 -7.59
C ALA A 129 27.95 23.55 -8.76
N SER A 130 28.30 24.02 -9.97
CA SER A 130 28.47 23.18 -11.16
C SER A 130 29.17 21.88 -10.78
N VAL A 131 28.55 20.72 -11.04
CA VAL A 131 29.17 19.42 -10.84
C VAL A 131 30.43 19.36 -11.70
N ARG A 132 31.60 19.60 -11.11
CA ARG A 132 32.89 19.63 -11.83
C ARG A 132 33.55 18.26 -11.88
N THR A 133 33.19 17.36 -10.96
CA THR A 133 33.78 16.02 -10.86
C THR A 133 32.72 14.96 -10.52
N LEU A 134 33.01 13.71 -10.86
CA LEU A 134 32.18 12.55 -10.51
C LEU A 134 32.00 12.40 -8.99
N GLN A 135 33.02 12.75 -8.21
CA GLN A 135 32.95 12.77 -6.75
C GLN A 135 31.93 13.80 -6.25
N ASP A 136 31.92 14.99 -6.85
CA ASP A 136 30.98 16.05 -6.49
C ASP A 136 29.53 15.65 -6.82
N TRP A 137 29.33 15.00 -7.97
CA TRP A 137 28.04 14.41 -8.32
C TRP A 137 27.58 13.36 -7.30
N LEU A 138 28.49 12.44 -6.94
CA LEU A 138 28.18 11.29 -6.08
C LEU A 138 27.73 11.72 -4.69
N TYR A 139 28.38 12.73 -4.10
CA TYR A 139 28.10 13.17 -2.73
C TYR A 139 27.08 14.30 -2.62
N ARG A 140 26.88 15.12 -3.67
CA ARG A 140 25.96 16.28 -3.61
C ARG A 140 24.59 16.04 -4.24
N THR A 141 24.43 15.00 -5.05
CA THR A 141 23.14 14.73 -5.71
C THR A 141 22.41 13.55 -5.08
N PRO A 142 21.09 13.62 -4.89
CA PRO A 142 20.30 12.46 -4.44
C PRO A 142 20.47 11.24 -5.35
N THR A 143 20.64 11.46 -6.66
CA THR A 143 20.90 10.42 -7.66
C THR A 143 22.26 9.75 -7.48
N GLY A 144 23.28 10.50 -7.04
CA GLY A 144 24.59 9.97 -6.68
C GLY A 144 24.50 9.02 -5.49
N TRP A 145 23.84 9.45 -4.42
CA TRP A 145 23.57 8.60 -3.26
C TRP A 145 22.77 7.34 -3.62
N ALA A 146 21.72 7.47 -4.43
CA ALA A 146 20.94 6.32 -4.90
C ALA A 146 21.82 5.31 -5.67
N THR A 147 22.71 5.80 -6.54
CA THR A 147 23.65 4.97 -7.29
C THR A 147 24.67 4.29 -6.38
N LEU A 148 25.19 5.01 -5.38
CA LEU A 148 26.10 4.46 -4.38
C LEU A 148 25.44 3.34 -3.57
N PHE A 149 24.22 3.57 -3.08
CA PHE A 149 23.47 2.54 -2.34
C PHE A 149 23.17 1.32 -3.21
N LEU A 150 22.82 1.52 -4.49
CA LEU A 150 22.61 0.41 -5.42
C LEU A 150 23.90 -0.39 -5.66
N LEU A 151 25.05 0.28 -5.79
CA LEU A 151 26.36 -0.37 -5.92
C LEU A 151 26.74 -1.13 -4.65
N VAL A 152 26.56 -0.53 -3.48
CA VAL A 152 26.84 -1.19 -2.19
C VAL A 152 25.92 -2.40 -2.00
N LEU A 153 24.63 -2.24 -2.25
CA LEU A 153 23.66 -3.32 -2.10
C LEU A 153 23.90 -4.45 -3.11
N GLY A 154 24.20 -4.11 -4.36
CA GLY A 154 24.61 -5.07 -5.39
C GLY A 154 25.91 -5.78 -5.03
N GLY A 155 26.90 -5.05 -4.51
CA GLY A 155 28.16 -5.62 -4.02
C GLY A 155 27.95 -6.57 -2.86
N VAL A 156 27.14 -6.20 -1.88
CA VAL A 156 26.74 -7.07 -0.75
C VAL A 156 25.98 -8.29 -1.26
N TYR A 157 25.04 -8.10 -2.18
CA TYR A 157 24.30 -9.19 -2.82
C TYR A 157 25.24 -10.18 -3.50
N LEU A 158 26.18 -9.71 -4.32
CA LEU A 158 27.19 -10.54 -4.98
C LEU A 158 28.16 -11.18 -3.99
N LEU A 159 28.55 -10.50 -2.91
CA LEU A 159 29.37 -11.05 -1.83
C LEU A 159 28.65 -12.17 -1.10
N LEU A 160 27.36 -12.00 -0.81
CA LEU A 160 26.51 -13.01 -0.16
C LEU A 160 26.20 -14.17 -1.11
N GLN A 161 26.09 -13.91 -2.42
CA GLN A 161 25.85 -14.93 -3.44
C GLN A 161 27.14 -15.72 -3.77
N GLY A 162 28.30 -15.06 -3.71
CA GLY A 162 29.63 -15.64 -3.95
C GLY A 162 30.20 -16.36 -2.73
N ARG A 163 29.87 -15.92 -1.52
CA ARG A 163 30.13 -16.70 -0.30
C ARG A 163 29.09 -17.81 -0.25
N ARG A 164 29.49 -19.03 -0.65
CA ARG A 164 28.71 -20.24 -0.39
C ARG A 164 28.36 -20.28 1.10
N LEU A 165 27.15 -19.87 1.48
CA LEU A 165 26.60 -19.91 2.83
C LEU A 165 26.20 -21.35 3.20
N GLY A 166 27.15 -22.28 3.04
CA GLY A 166 26.97 -23.69 3.34
C GLY A 166 27.54 -24.61 2.26
N PRO A 167 27.76 -25.88 2.63
CA PRO A 167 27.96 -26.93 1.63
C PRO A 167 26.79 -26.90 0.64
N PRO A 168 27.00 -27.25 -0.65
CA PRO A 168 25.88 -27.41 -1.58
C PRO A 168 24.85 -28.28 -0.89
N LEU A 169 23.61 -27.78 -0.73
CA LEU A 169 22.51 -28.64 -0.33
C LEU A 169 22.59 -29.80 -1.30
N GLN A 170 22.85 -31.01 -0.78
CA GLN A 170 22.55 -32.20 -1.53
C GLN A 170 21.12 -31.99 -1.98
N VAL A 171 20.91 -31.91 -3.30
CA VAL A 171 19.57 -31.77 -3.85
C VAL A 171 18.87 -33.03 -3.41
N GLU A 172 18.15 -32.91 -2.30
CA GLU A 172 17.36 -33.99 -1.75
C GLU A 172 16.39 -34.35 -2.86
N THR A 173 16.64 -35.49 -3.48
CA THR A 173 15.66 -36.31 -4.18
C THR A 173 14.40 -36.54 -3.31
N ALA A 174 14.39 -36.12 -2.04
CA ALA A 174 13.24 -36.05 -1.15
C ALA A 174 12.13 -35.08 -1.59
N ARG A 175 12.40 -33.96 -2.31
CA ARG A 175 11.28 -33.06 -2.69
C ARG A 175 10.33 -33.71 -3.71
N ARG A 176 10.87 -34.50 -4.65
CA ARG A 176 10.05 -35.30 -5.59
C ARG A 176 9.37 -36.49 -4.92
N ARG A 177 9.99 -37.05 -3.86
CA ARG A 177 9.42 -38.15 -3.08
C ARG A 177 8.28 -37.69 -2.16
N ARG A 178 8.35 -36.46 -1.64
CA ARG A 178 7.35 -35.88 -0.75
C ARG A 178 6.04 -35.57 -1.48
N GLU A 179 6.11 -35.01 -2.69
CA GLU A 179 4.92 -34.78 -3.54
C GLU A 179 4.23 -36.08 -3.97
N ALA A 180 5.00 -37.11 -4.35
CA ALA A 180 4.44 -38.43 -4.66
C ALA A 180 3.83 -39.11 -3.42
N SER A 181 4.46 -38.98 -2.24
CA SER A 181 3.89 -39.53 -1.00
C SER A 181 2.65 -38.78 -0.54
N GLU A 182 2.55 -37.47 -0.75
CA GLU A 182 1.35 -36.69 -0.44
C GLU A 182 0.20 -37.06 -1.38
N PHE A 183 0.47 -37.27 -2.68
CA PHE A 183 -0.52 -37.79 -3.62
C PHE A 183 -0.99 -39.19 -3.25
N VAL A 184 -0.08 -40.11 -2.90
CA VAL A 184 -0.42 -41.48 -2.48
C VAL A 184 -1.21 -41.46 -1.17
N VAL A 185 -0.86 -40.61 -0.21
CA VAL A 185 -1.62 -40.48 1.06
C VAL A 185 -3.00 -39.87 0.81
N ALA A 186 -3.12 -38.87 -0.07
CA ALA A 186 -4.41 -38.29 -0.44
C ALA A 186 -5.30 -39.30 -1.19
N MET A 187 -4.74 -40.06 -2.13
CA MET A 187 -5.44 -41.11 -2.86
C MET A 187 -5.82 -42.31 -1.98
N ALA A 188 -4.95 -42.71 -1.05
CA ALA A 188 -5.25 -43.76 -0.07
C ALA A 188 -6.38 -43.33 0.86
N GLY A 189 -6.36 -42.08 1.35
CA GLY A 189 -7.46 -41.52 2.15
C GLY A 189 -8.79 -41.46 1.39
N LEU A 190 -8.75 -41.11 0.10
CA LEU A 190 -9.94 -41.10 -0.75
C LEU A 190 -10.49 -42.51 -1.00
N GLN A 191 -9.63 -43.48 -1.35
CA GLN A 191 -10.03 -44.87 -1.55
C GLN A 191 -10.59 -45.49 -0.27
N GLN A 192 -9.98 -45.21 0.88
CA GLN A 192 -10.47 -45.68 2.16
C GLN A 192 -11.88 -45.15 2.45
N ARG A 193 -12.15 -43.86 2.18
CA ARG A 193 -13.49 -43.27 2.33
C ARG A 193 -14.52 -43.92 1.40
N ILE A 194 -14.17 -44.13 0.13
CA ILE A 194 -15.04 -44.81 -0.85
C ILE A 194 -15.36 -46.24 -0.39
N HIS A 195 -14.35 -47.02 0.04
CA HIS A 195 -14.58 -48.39 0.50
C HIS A 195 -15.43 -48.48 1.77
N VAL A 196 -15.27 -47.53 2.70
CA VAL A 196 -16.12 -47.45 3.90
C VAL A 196 -17.58 -47.16 3.49
N ARG A 197 -17.79 -46.21 2.58
CA ARG A 197 -19.11 -45.86 2.03
C ARG A 197 -19.79 -47.06 1.37
N ASP A 198 -19.09 -47.76 0.49
CA ASP A 198 -19.60 -48.96 -0.19
C ASP A 198 -19.91 -50.09 0.79
N SER A 199 -19.08 -50.27 1.82
CA SER A 199 -19.29 -51.28 2.85
C SER A 199 -20.56 -51.00 3.66
N ILE A 200 -20.78 -49.75 4.08
CA ILE A 200 -21.97 -49.32 4.81
C ILE A 200 -23.22 -49.49 3.93
N ALA A 201 -23.17 -49.03 2.68
CA ALA A 201 -24.29 -49.15 1.75
C ALA A 201 -24.69 -50.62 1.50
N ARG A 202 -23.70 -51.51 1.26
CA ARG A 202 -23.94 -52.95 1.12
C ARG A 202 -24.54 -53.57 2.39
N HIS A 203 -24.04 -53.19 3.57
CA HIS A 203 -24.56 -53.70 4.84
C HIS A 203 -26.04 -53.35 5.03
N HIS A 204 -26.41 -52.08 4.81
CA HIS A 204 -27.79 -51.63 4.96
C HIS A 204 -28.72 -52.17 3.87
N ARG A 205 -28.23 -52.32 2.63
CA ARG A 205 -28.97 -53.00 1.55
C ARG A 205 -29.27 -54.44 1.91
N GLN A 206 -28.28 -55.19 2.37
CA GLN A 206 -28.48 -56.59 2.77
C GLN A 206 -29.42 -56.70 3.97
N ARG A 207 -29.29 -55.81 4.96
CA ARG A 207 -30.19 -55.76 6.13
C ARG A 207 -31.65 -55.50 5.72
N LEU A 208 -31.88 -54.55 4.80
CA LEU A 208 -33.23 -54.27 4.27
C LEU A 208 -33.82 -55.50 3.57
N LYS A 209 -33.04 -56.14 2.69
CA LYS A 209 -33.50 -57.33 1.94
C LYS A 209 -33.74 -58.53 2.84
N GLN A 210 -32.89 -58.74 3.85
CA GLN A 210 -33.09 -59.79 4.86
C GLN A 210 -34.38 -59.57 5.64
N ALA A 211 -34.65 -58.34 6.08
CA ALA A 211 -35.84 -58.03 6.86
C ALA A 211 -37.13 -58.14 6.02
N LEU A 212 -37.12 -57.62 4.78
CA LEU A 212 -38.28 -57.69 3.88
C LEU A 212 -38.51 -59.10 3.31
N GLY A 213 -37.44 -59.87 3.07
CA GLY A 213 -37.51 -61.22 2.51
C GLY A 213 -37.83 -62.31 3.53
N LYS A 214 -37.55 -62.09 4.83
CA LYS A 214 -37.75 -63.07 5.91
C LYS A 214 -39.18 -63.61 6.01
N PRO A 215 -40.25 -62.78 5.97
CA PRO A 215 -41.63 -63.28 6.05
C PRO A 215 -41.99 -64.23 4.90
N TRP A 216 -41.44 -63.98 3.72
CA TRP A 216 -41.80 -64.65 2.47
C TRP A 216 -40.75 -65.66 1.98
N ARG A 217 -39.72 -65.95 2.79
CA ARG A 217 -38.57 -66.81 2.46
C ARG A 217 -37.90 -66.46 1.13
N ILE A 218 -37.90 -65.18 0.76
CA ILE A 218 -37.20 -64.68 -0.44
C ILE A 218 -35.72 -64.58 -0.10
N SER A 219 -34.86 -65.10 -0.98
CA SER A 219 -33.41 -65.01 -0.79
C SER A 219 -32.95 -63.55 -0.88
N PRO A 220 -32.24 -63.02 0.14
CA PRO A 220 -31.71 -61.66 0.12
C PRO A 220 -30.56 -61.48 -0.88
N ASP A 221 -29.96 -62.58 -1.33
CA ASP A 221 -28.80 -62.57 -2.24
C ASP A 221 -29.19 -62.43 -3.72
N LEU A 222 -30.49 -62.45 -4.04
CA LEU A 222 -30.99 -62.21 -5.39
C LEU A 222 -30.58 -60.81 -5.89
N PRO A 223 -30.30 -60.59 -7.18
CA PRO A 223 -30.19 -59.25 -7.73
C PRO A 223 -31.42 -58.39 -7.38
N ASP A 224 -31.24 -57.10 -7.10
CA ASP A 224 -32.34 -56.21 -6.70
C ASP A 224 -33.57 -56.21 -7.62
N PRO A 225 -33.45 -56.23 -8.96
CA PRO A 225 -34.65 -56.33 -9.82
C PRO A 225 -35.42 -57.64 -9.62
N GLU A 226 -34.71 -58.75 -9.41
CA GLU A 226 -35.32 -60.06 -9.17
C GLU A 226 -35.92 -60.15 -7.76
N PHE A 227 -35.24 -59.58 -6.76
CA PHE A 227 -35.75 -59.46 -5.40
C PHE A 227 -37.04 -58.64 -5.34
N LEU A 228 -37.09 -57.49 -6.02
CA LEU A 228 -38.28 -56.65 -6.09
C LEU A 228 -39.43 -57.34 -6.82
N ALA A 229 -39.16 -58.08 -7.90
CA ALA A 229 -40.17 -58.86 -8.61
C ALA A 229 -40.75 -59.99 -7.73
N ALA A 230 -39.88 -60.70 -6.99
CA ALA A 230 -40.30 -61.74 -6.05
C ALA A 230 -41.07 -61.17 -4.85
N LEU A 231 -40.69 -59.99 -4.35
CA LEU A 231 -41.40 -59.33 -3.26
C LEU A 231 -42.81 -58.89 -3.70
N ARG A 232 -42.94 -58.36 -4.93
CA ARG A 232 -44.23 -57.95 -5.49
C ARG A 232 -45.17 -59.12 -5.76
N SER A 233 -44.64 -60.29 -6.09
CA SER A 233 -45.48 -61.48 -6.36
C SER A 233 -45.97 -62.16 -5.09
N GLN A 234 -45.20 -62.10 -3.99
CA GLN A 234 -45.55 -62.75 -2.71
C GLN A 234 -46.39 -61.86 -1.79
N ASP A 235 -46.13 -60.54 -1.78
CA ASP A 235 -46.83 -59.61 -0.90
C ASP A 235 -47.79 -58.71 -1.68
N THR A 236 -49.00 -59.23 -1.89
CA THR A 236 -50.10 -58.52 -2.59
C THR A 236 -50.71 -57.39 -1.75
N THR A 237 -50.31 -57.24 -0.49
CA THR A 237 -50.82 -56.21 0.43
C THR A 237 -49.96 -54.95 0.50
N LEU A 238 -48.75 -54.99 -0.09
CA LEU A 238 -47.89 -53.82 -0.22
C LEU A 238 -48.54 -52.77 -1.14
N ARG A 239 -48.85 -51.61 -0.57
CA ARG A 239 -49.26 -50.42 -1.33
C ARG A 239 -48.18 -50.04 -2.35
N ASP A 240 -48.57 -49.66 -3.56
CA ASP A 240 -47.66 -49.27 -4.65
C ASP A 240 -46.68 -48.17 -4.22
N GLU A 241 -47.11 -47.22 -3.40
CA GLU A 241 -46.25 -46.15 -2.85
C GLU A 241 -45.12 -46.68 -1.96
N ARG A 242 -45.41 -47.66 -1.09
CA ARG A 242 -44.40 -48.29 -0.21
C ARG A 242 -43.42 -49.11 -1.04
N PHE A 243 -43.91 -49.82 -2.05
CA PHE A 243 -43.08 -50.59 -2.97
C PHE A 243 -42.12 -49.69 -3.77
N GLN A 244 -42.62 -48.57 -4.30
CA GLN A 244 -41.78 -47.59 -5.00
C GLN A 244 -40.71 -47.00 -4.09
N ARG A 245 -41.04 -46.70 -2.82
CA ARG A 245 -40.06 -46.18 -1.85
C ARG A 245 -38.96 -47.20 -1.54
N ILE A 246 -39.30 -48.49 -1.40
CA ILE A 246 -38.33 -49.58 -1.24
C ILE A 246 -37.40 -49.68 -2.46
N ALA A 247 -37.97 -49.63 -3.67
CA ALA A 247 -37.20 -49.70 -4.92
C ALA A 247 -36.22 -48.51 -5.05
N GLN A 248 -36.67 -47.30 -4.71
CA GLN A 248 -35.81 -46.10 -4.70
C GLN A 248 -34.67 -46.19 -3.70
N VAL A 249 -34.93 -46.68 -2.48
CA VAL A 249 -33.89 -46.84 -1.45
C VAL A 249 -32.87 -47.92 -1.86
N LEU A 250 -33.30 -49.04 -2.42
CA LEU A 250 -32.38 -50.08 -2.94
C LEU A 250 -31.52 -49.59 -4.10
N ALA A 251 -32.12 -48.83 -5.03
CA ALA A 251 -31.38 -48.21 -6.12
C ALA A 251 -30.35 -47.19 -5.60
N GLY A 252 -30.73 -46.34 -4.64
CA GLY A 252 -29.82 -45.36 -4.04
C GLY A 252 -28.66 -45.99 -3.24
N LEU A 253 -28.90 -47.13 -2.58
CA LEU A 253 -27.85 -47.87 -1.87
C LEU A 253 -26.92 -48.67 -2.79
N SER A 254 -27.24 -48.78 -4.08
CA SER A 254 -26.39 -49.48 -5.06
C SER A 254 -25.20 -48.65 -5.52
N ASP A 255 -25.33 -47.32 -5.55
CA ASP A 255 -24.26 -46.38 -5.90
C ASP A 255 -24.47 -45.04 -5.16
N PRO A 256 -24.11 -44.94 -3.87
CA PRO A 256 -24.29 -43.71 -3.10
C PRO A 256 -23.35 -42.62 -3.64
N THR A 257 -23.89 -41.45 -4.00
CA THR A 257 -23.08 -40.37 -4.60
C THR A 257 -22.25 -39.63 -3.55
N ASP A 258 -22.78 -39.42 -2.34
CA ASP A 258 -22.13 -38.69 -1.23
C ASP A 258 -22.57 -39.20 0.15
N ASP A 259 -21.80 -38.88 1.19
CA ASP A 259 -22.01 -39.33 2.58
C ASP A 259 -23.36 -38.84 3.15
N ARG A 260 -23.78 -37.62 2.79
CA ARG A 260 -25.08 -37.07 3.21
C ARG A 260 -26.25 -37.89 2.67
N GLN A 261 -26.19 -38.25 1.40
CA GLN A 261 -27.21 -39.08 0.76
C GLN A 261 -27.24 -40.49 1.38
N LEU A 262 -26.07 -41.06 1.71
CA LEU A 262 -25.99 -42.34 2.40
C LEU A 262 -26.68 -42.29 3.77
N VAL A 263 -26.51 -41.22 4.55
CA VAL A 263 -27.19 -41.05 5.85
C VAL A 263 -28.72 -40.96 5.66
N GLU A 264 -29.20 -40.21 4.67
CA GLU A 264 -30.62 -40.11 4.36
C GLU A 264 -31.23 -41.45 3.91
N LEU A 265 -30.49 -42.24 3.12
CA LEU A 265 -30.87 -43.59 2.71
C LEU A 265 -30.91 -44.57 3.89
N VAL A 266 -29.91 -44.52 4.78
CA VAL A 266 -29.89 -45.36 5.99
C VAL A 266 -31.05 -45.02 6.94
N ALA A 267 -31.34 -43.72 7.12
CA ALA A 267 -32.51 -43.29 7.89
C ALA A 267 -33.82 -43.82 7.26
N SER A 268 -33.93 -43.77 5.93
CA SER A 268 -35.07 -44.32 5.20
C SER A 268 -35.22 -45.84 5.36
N VAL A 269 -34.10 -46.59 5.42
CA VAL A 269 -34.11 -48.02 5.76
C VAL A 269 -34.72 -48.25 7.14
N ASP A 270 -34.26 -47.51 8.15
CA ASP A 270 -34.77 -47.68 9.52
C ASP A 270 -36.26 -47.30 9.65
N GLU A 271 -36.73 -46.28 8.91
CA GLU A 271 -38.17 -45.96 8.81
C GLU A 271 -38.98 -47.10 8.18
N LEU A 272 -38.50 -47.66 7.06
CA LEU A 272 -39.17 -48.75 6.34
C LEU A 272 -39.26 -50.05 7.14
N LEU A 273 -38.34 -50.26 8.07
CA LEU A 273 -38.30 -51.42 8.97
C LEU A 273 -39.11 -51.24 10.26
N LYS A 274 -39.43 -49.99 10.65
CA LYS A 274 -40.23 -49.69 11.86
C LYS A 274 -41.74 -49.66 11.61
N GLY A 275 -42.17 -49.38 10.38
CA GLY A 275 -43.59 -49.38 9.97
C GLY A 275 -44.03 -50.65 9.28
#